data_AF-A0A9P5J1H6-F1
#
_entry.id   AF-A0A9P5J1H6-F1
#
_cell.length_a   1.000
_cell.length_b   1.000
_cell.length_c   1.000
_cell.angle_alpha   90.00
_cell.angle_beta   90.00
_cell.angle_gamma   90.00
#
_symmetry.space_group_name_H-M   'P 1'
#
loop_
_entity.id
_entity.type
_entity.pdbx_description
1 polymer ?
#
loop_
_entity_poly.entity_id
_entity_poly.type
_entity_poly.pdbx_seq_one_letter_code
_entity_poly.pdbx_strand_id
1 'polypeptide(L)'
;MSTLFFAVRYFLIGVLLVLNIAILVLASSLFSVSDNDSIYRPIFVYLIFLGAFSSVFLIPIALIDLFRKGAYPSRVLFELAWLVLFWILHLAGASALTASPTCSSNDSCGSTQSALLAFSWISVAIRTSRQPAFVSHSLF
;
A
#
# COMPACT_ATOMS: atom_id res chain seq x y z
N MET A 1 -26.84 9.36 -6.93
CA MET A 1 -25.96 9.20 -5.75
C MET A 1 -25.20 7.88 -5.73
N SER A 2 -25.81 6.76 -6.16
CA SER A 2 -25.16 5.44 -6.21
C SER A 2 -23.98 5.34 -7.19
N THR A 3 -24.05 5.97 -8.37
CA THR A 3 -22.97 5.94 -9.39
C THR A 3 -21.68 6.62 -8.92
N LEU A 4 -21.79 7.69 -8.14
CA LEU A 4 -20.64 8.46 -7.64
C LEU A 4 -19.84 7.64 -6.61
N PHE A 5 -20.52 6.87 -5.76
CA PHE A 5 -19.88 5.99 -4.78
C PHE A 5 -19.09 4.85 -5.44
N PHE A 6 -19.63 4.24 -6.50
CA PHE A 6 -18.92 3.23 -7.29
C PHE A 6 -17.71 3.82 -8.03
N ALA A 7 -17.85 5.02 -8.61
CA ALA A 7 -16.76 5.71 -9.30
C ALA A 7 -15.58 6.01 -8.35
N VAL A 8 -15.85 6.53 -7.15
CA VAL A 8 -14.82 6.81 -6.14
C VAL A 8 -14.14 5.53 -5.67
N ARG A 9 -14.90 4.44 -5.48
CA ARG A 9 -14.32 3.14 -5.10
C ARG A 9 -13.36 2.61 -6.18
N TYR A 10 -13.76 2.67 -7.44
CA TYR A 10 -12.93 2.17 -8.54
C TYR A 10 -11.68 3.04 -8.73
N PHE A 11 -11.83 4.37 -8.66
CA PHE A 11 -10.72 5.32 -8.74
C PHE A 11 -9.67 5.06 -7.65
N LEU A 12 -10.09 4.93 -6.41
CA LEU A 12 -9.19 4.67 -5.28
C LEU A 12 -8.49 3.30 -5.36
N ILE A 13 -9.15 2.26 -5.90
CA ILE A 13 -8.50 0.96 -6.16
C ILE A 13 -7.42 1.12 -7.22
N GLY A 14 -7.70 1.87 -8.29
CA GLY A 14 -6.73 2.20 -9.33
C GLY A 14 -5.52 2.98 -8.79
N VAL A 15 -5.76 4.03 -8.00
CA VAL A 15 -4.68 4.82 -7.36
C VAL A 15 -3.83 3.94 -6.44
N LEU A 16 -4.45 3.07 -5.64
CA LEU A 16 -3.73 2.11 -4.79
C LEU A 16 -2.88 1.16 -5.63
N LEU A 17 -3.39 0.65 -6.76
CA LEU A 17 -2.66 -0.26 -7.63
C LEU A 17 -1.42 0.43 -8.24
N VAL A 18 -1.58 1.65 -8.76
CA VAL A 18 -0.46 2.44 -9.29
C VAL A 18 0.58 2.71 -8.21
N LEU A 19 0.16 3.04 -6.99
CA LEU A 19 1.08 3.24 -5.87
C LEU A 19 1.89 1.99 -5.52
N ASN A 20 1.24 0.81 -5.48
CA ASN A 20 1.94 -0.44 -5.17
C ASN A 20 2.94 -0.82 -6.27
N ILE A 21 2.61 -0.55 -7.53
CA ILE A 21 3.53 -0.73 -8.65
C ILE A 21 4.70 0.25 -8.55
N ALA A 22 4.45 1.51 -8.20
CA ALA A 22 5.52 2.50 -8.00
C ALA A 22 6.47 2.06 -6.88
N ILE A 23 5.95 1.58 -5.74
CA ILE A 23 6.77 1.04 -4.63
C ILE A 23 7.63 -0.13 -5.11
N LEU A 24 7.06 -1.04 -5.92
CA LEU A 24 7.79 -2.17 -6.50
C LEU A 24 8.97 -1.70 -7.38
N VAL A 25 8.71 -0.78 -8.30
CA VAL A 25 9.72 -0.26 -9.24
C VAL A 25 10.83 0.48 -8.50
N LEU A 26 10.47 1.33 -7.54
CA LEU A 26 11.43 2.08 -6.72
C LEU A 26 12.27 1.12 -5.88
N ALA A 27 11.65 0.15 -5.20
CA ALA A 27 12.38 -0.83 -4.39
C ALA A 27 13.32 -1.69 -5.22
N SER A 28 12.92 -2.10 -6.43
CA SER A 28 13.78 -2.86 -7.35
C SER A 28 14.98 -2.04 -7.86
N SER A 29 14.75 -0.75 -8.11
CA SER A 29 15.82 0.19 -8.52
C SER A 29 16.85 0.37 -7.39
N LEU A 30 16.39 0.52 -6.14
CA LEU A 30 17.29 0.61 -4.99
C LEU A 30 18.03 -0.72 -4.72
N PHE A 31 17.35 -1.85 -4.89
CA PHE A 31 17.97 -3.16 -4.75
C PHE A 31 19.12 -3.38 -5.74
N SER A 32 19.00 -2.87 -6.97
CA SER A 32 20.05 -2.98 -7.98
C SER A 32 21.28 -2.10 -7.72
N VAL A 33 21.14 -1.05 -6.91
CA VAL A 33 22.24 -0.13 -6.53
C VAL A 33 22.87 -0.55 -5.20
N SER A 34 22.15 -1.29 -4.36
CA SER A 34 22.63 -1.72 -3.06
C SER A 34 23.75 -2.77 -3.19
N ASP A 35 24.90 -2.50 -2.57
CA ASP A 35 26.03 -3.43 -2.55
C ASP A 35 25.69 -4.72 -1.79
N ASN A 36 26.36 -5.83 -2.12
CA ASN A 36 25.98 -7.19 -1.70
C ASN A 36 26.05 -7.40 -0.17
N ASP A 37 26.79 -6.56 0.54
CA ASP A 37 27.01 -6.64 2.00
C ASP A 37 26.17 -5.66 2.82
N SER A 38 25.21 -4.99 2.18
CA SER A 38 24.34 -4.03 2.86
C SER A 38 23.33 -4.75 3.77
N ILE A 39 23.36 -4.42 5.07
CA ILE A 39 22.39 -4.85 6.11
C ILE A 39 20.93 -4.56 5.69
N TYR A 40 20.73 -3.69 4.70
CA TYR A 40 19.46 -3.19 4.19
C TYR A 40 18.87 -4.01 3.04
N ARG A 41 19.63 -4.94 2.44
CA ARG A 41 19.15 -5.85 1.40
C ARG A 41 17.85 -6.60 1.75
N PRO A 42 17.64 -7.14 2.97
CA PRO A 42 16.37 -7.77 3.33
C PRO A 42 15.17 -6.80 3.33
N ILE A 43 15.40 -5.51 3.60
CA ILE A 43 14.36 -4.49 3.61
C ILE A 43 13.85 -4.25 2.18
N PHE A 44 14.76 -4.13 1.21
CA PHE A 44 14.37 -3.97 -0.19
C PHE A 44 13.62 -5.19 -0.72
N VAL A 45 14.06 -6.40 -0.38
CA VAL A 45 13.36 -7.65 -0.75
C VAL A 45 11.96 -7.69 -0.14
N TYR A 46 11.80 -7.29 1.13
CA TYR A 46 10.50 -7.20 1.78
C TYR A 46 9.57 -6.20 1.07
N LEU A 47 10.05 -5.03 0.67
CA LEU A 47 9.25 -4.03 -0.05
C LEU A 47 8.84 -4.52 -1.46
N ILE A 48 9.73 -5.19 -2.18
CA ILE A 48 9.41 -5.79 -3.49
C ILE A 48 8.33 -6.86 -3.32
N PHE A 49 8.50 -7.76 -2.35
CA PHE A 49 7.51 -8.78 -2.06
C PHE A 49 6.16 -8.15 -1.71
N LEU A 50 6.17 -7.12 -0.85
CA LEU A 50 4.96 -6.43 -0.42
C LEU A 50 4.22 -5.74 -1.58
N GLY A 51 4.94 -5.05 -2.47
CA GLY A 51 4.37 -4.39 -3.64
C GLY A 51 3.75 -5.41 -4.61
N ALA A 52 4.45 -6.51 -4.87
CA ALA A 52 3.97 -7.57 -5.75
C ALA A 52 2.75 -8.28 -5.16
N PHE A 53 2.83 -8.67 -3.88
CA PHE A 53 1.75 -9.34 -3.17
C PHE A 53 0.50 -8.46 -3.10
N SER A 54 0.66 -7.17 -2.81
CA SER A 54 -0.47 -6.21 -2.80
C SER A 54 -1.11 -6.06 -4.18
N SER A 55 -0.31 -5.95 -5.23
CA SER A 55 -0.82 -5.80 -6.60
C SER A 55 -1.59 -7.04 -7.07
N VAL A 56 -1.06 -8.24 -6.78
CA VAL A 56 -1.72 -9.52 -7.15
C VAL A 56 -3.06 -9.67 -6.45
N PHE A 57 -3.21 -9.21 -5.21
CA PHE A 57 -4.47 -9.31 -4.46
C PHE A 57 -5.47 -8.19 -4.78
N LEU A 58 -5.03 -7.02 -5.25
CA LEU A 58 -5.93 -5.94 -5.66
C LEU A 58 -6.73 -6.30 -6.93
N ILE A 59 -6.16 -7.09 -7.84
CA ILE A 59 -6.80 -7.54 -9.09
C ILE A 59 -8.06 -8.40 -8.85
N PRO A 60 -8.01 -9.51 -8.09
CA PRO A 60 -9.20 -10.32 -7.83
C PRO A 60 -10.23 -9.56 -7.00
N ILE A 61 -9.82 -8.66 -6.11
CA ILE A 61 -10.77 -7.78 -5.38
C ILE A 61 -11.54 -6.89 -6.34
N ALA A 62 -10.85 -6.26 -7.30
CA ALA A 62 -11.50 -5.45 -8.33
C ALA A 62 -12.44 -6.29 -9.23
N LEU A 63 -12.03 -7.52 -9.55
CA LEU A 63 -12.82 -8.43 -10.39
C LEU A 63 -14.07 -8.93 -9.65
N ILE A 64 -13.94 -9.28 -8.37
CA ILE A 64 -15.08 -9.67 -7.51
C ILE A 64 -16.06 -8.49 -7.35
N ASP A 65 -15.56 -7.25 -7.28
CA ASP A 65 -16.41 -6.05 -7.26
C ASP A 65 -17.25 -5.89 -8.53
N LEU A 66 -16.64 -6.21 -9.68
CA LEU A 66 -17.29 -6.09 -10.98
C LEU A 66 -18.35 -7.18 -11.21
N PHE A 67 -18.08 -8.41 -10.76
CA PHE A 67 -18.93 -9.57 -11.08
C PHE A 67 -20.04 -9.86 -10.07
N ARG A 68 -19.93 -9.44 -8.80
CA ARG A 68 -20.83 -9.92 -7.73
C ARG A 68 -21.71 -8.82 -7.14
N LYS A 69 -22.93 -8.67 -7.69
CA LYS A 69 -24.04 -7.92 -7.10
C LYS A 69 -24.83 -8.83 -6.15
N GLY A 70 -24.74 -8.63 -4.82
CA GLY A 70 -25.75 -9.21 -3.90
C GLY A 70 -25.31 -9.81 -2.55
N ALA A 71 -24.04 -9.81 -2.15
CA ALA A 71 -23.61 -10.32 -0.84
C ALA A 71 -22.68 -9.32 -0.12
N TYR A 72 -23.28 -8.37 0.60
CA TYR A 72 -22.60 -7.18 1.12
C TYR A 72 -21.79 -7.38 2.43
N PRO A 73 -22.24 -8.11 3.47
CA PRO A 73 -21.58 -8.03 4.78
C PRO A 73 -20.25 -8.81 4.87
N SER A 74 -20.19 -10.04 4.35
CA SER A 74 -18.95 -10.84 4.35
C SER A 74 -17.85 -10.22 3.49
N ARG A 75 -18.24 -9.55 2.42
CA ARG A 75 -17.34 -8.88 1.49
C ARG A 75 -16.64 -7.67 2.11
N VAL A 76 -17.39 -6.89 2.90
CA VAL A 76 -16.85 -5.72 3.61
C VAL A 76 -15.86 -6.15 4.68
N LEU A 77 -16.13 -7.22 5.45
CA LEU A 77 -15.20 -7.72 6.45
C LEU A 77 -13.91 -8.25 5.83
N PHE A 78 -14.00 -8.97 4.71
CA PHE A 78 -12.82 -9.44 3.98
C PHE A 78 -12.00 -8.27 3.42
N GLU A 79 -12.66 -7.30 2.78
CA GLU A 79 -11.99 -6.07 2.29
C GLU A 79 -11.34 -5.29 3.43
N LEU A 80 -12.01 -5.16 4.59
CA LEU A 80 -11.50 -4.43 5.74
C LEU A 80 -10.31 -5.15 6.38
N ALA A 81 -10.39 -6.46 6.61
CA ALA A 81 -9.29 -7.25 7.17
C ALA A 81 -8.06 -7.19 6.27
N TRP A 82 -8.25 -7.33 4.95
CA TRP A 82 -7.16 -7.22 3.99
C TRP A 82 -6.58 -5.80 3.91
N LEU A 83 -7.45 -4.77 3.93
CA LEU A 83 -7.00 -3.38 3.97
C LEU A 83 -6.14 -3.09 5.19
N VAL A 84 -6.57 -3.52 6.38
CA VAL A 84 -5.84 -3.34 7.65
C VAL A 84 -4.53 -4.13 7.66
N LEU A 85 -4.52 -5.37 7.18
CA LEU A 85 -3.30 -6.17 7.07
C LEU A 85 -2.25 -5.46 6.21
N PHE A 86 -2.62 -5.03 5.00
CA PHE A 86 -1.70 -4.32 4.11
C PHE A 86 -1.30 -2.94 4.61
N TRP A 87 -2.17 -2.31 5.39
CA TRP A 87 -1.88 -1.05 6.07
C TRP A 87 -0.74 -1.23 7.07
N ILE A 88 -0.82 -2.26 7.91
CA ILE A 88 0.23 -2.60 8.89
C ILE A 88 1.54 -2.97 8.18
N LEU A 89 1.48 -3.79 7.12
CA LEU A 89 2.69 -4.18 6.38
C LEU A 89 3.37 -2.98 5.69
N HIS A 90 2.59 -2.03 5.15
CA HIS A 90 3.12 -0.78 4.58
C HIS A 90 3.72 0.13 5.66
N LEU A 91 3.07 0.22 6.82
CA LEU A 91 3.57 0.99 7.96
C LEU A 91 4.91 0.43 8.46
N ALA A 92 5.02 -0.90 8.54
CA ALA A 92 6.27 -1.58 8.88
C ALA A 92 7.38 -1.26 7.85
N GLY A 93 7.09 -1.33 6.55
CA GLY A 93 8.03 -0.95 5.50
C GLY A 93 8.49 0.51 5.59
N ALA A 94 7.55 1.44 5.81
CA ALA A 94 7.83 2.87 5.98
C ALA A 94 8.70 3.13 7.22
N SER A 95 8.41 2.44 8.33
CA SER A 95 9.19 2.55 9.57
C SER A 95 10.62 2.03 9.41
N ALA A 96 10.80 0.92 8.69
CA ALA A 96 12.11 0.35 8.40
C ALA A 96 12.97 1.28 7.51
N LEU A 97 12.35 1.92 6.51
CA LEU A 97 13.00 2.93 5.67
C LEU A 97 13.33 4.23 6.43
N THR A 98 12.52 4.59 7.43
CA THR A 98 12.77 5.78 8.26
C THR A 98 13.92 5.54 9.24
N ALA A 99 14.01 4.33 9.80
CA ALA A 99 15.07 3.95 10.71
C ALA A 99 16.42 3.68 10.00
N SER A 100 16.40 3.48 8.68
CA SER A 100 17.59 3.12 7.89
C SER A 100 17.90 4.19 6.84
N PRO A 101 18.73 5.21 7.15
CA PRO A 101 19.22 6.14 6.15
C PRO A 101 20.24 5.42 5.24
N THR A 102 19.76 4.77 4.19
CA THR A 102 20.57 3.98 3.24
C THR A 102 21.37 4.84 2.25
N CYS A 103 21.06 6.13 2.15
CA CYS A 103 21.65 7.01 1.14
C CYS A 103 22.42 8.17 1.81
N SER A 104 23.75 8.12 1.76
CA SER A 104 24.62 9.26 2.08
C SER A 104 24.65 10.23 0.89
N SER A 105 23.96 11.36 1.01
CA SER A 105 24.24 12.63 0.30
C SER A 105 24.32 12.66 -1.25
N ASN A 106 24.06 11.55 -1.95
CA ASN A 106 23.98 11.54 -3.41
C ASN A 106 22.53 11.78 -3.87
N ASP A 107 22.34 12.83 -4.66
CA ASP A 107 21.04 13.45 -5.00
C ASP A 107 19.98 12.49 -5.58
N SER A 108 20.39 11.39 -6.23
CA SER A 108 19.47 10.41 -6.83
C SER A 108 18.89 9.42 -5.80
N CYS A 109 19.71 8.90 -4.88
CA CYS A 109 19.30 7.89 -3.91
C CYS A 109 18.38 8.50 -2.83
N GLY A 110 18.72 9.70 -2.34
CA GLY A 110 17.92 10.42 -1.34
C GLY A 110 16.53 10.81 -1.85
N SER A 111 16.42 11.26 -3.11
CA SER A 111 15.14 11.59 -3.74
C SER A 111 14.23 10.36 -3.87
N THR A 112 14.80 9.23 -4.26
CA THR A 112 14.06 7.96 -4.45
C THR A 112 13.56 7.37 -3.12
N GLN A 113 14.38 7.45 -2.06
CA GLN A 113 13.97 7.06 -0.70
C GLN A 113 12.86 7.96 -0.15
N SER A 114 12.97 9.27 -0.37
CA SER A 114 11.96 10.26 0.06
C SER A 114 10.62 10.05 -0.65
N ALA A 115 10.67 9.72 -1.96
CA ALA A 115 9.48 9.39 -2.74
C ALA A 115 8.80 8.11 -2.22
N LEU A 116 9.56 7.04 -1.93
CA LEU A 116 9.03 5.81 -1.32
C LEU A 116 8.34 6.07 0.02
N LEU A 117 8.94 6.93 0.84
CA LEU A 117 8.37 7.36 2.12
C LEU A 117 7.05 8.09 1.90
N ALA A 118 7.03 9.11 1.03
CA ALA A 118 5.82 9.86 0.70
C ALA A 118 4.71 8.95 0.14
N PHE A 119 5.03 8.05 -0.78
CA PHE A 119 4.06 7.09 -1.33
C PHE A 119 3.53 6.12 -0.27
N SER A 120 4.37 5.66 0.66
CA SER A 120 3.92 4.80 1.76
C SER A 120 2.92 5.51 2.68
N TRP A 121 3.16 6.79 3.02
CA TRP A 121 2.24 7.60 3.83
C TRP A 121 0.95 7.94 3.10
N ILE A 122 1.01 8.21 1.79
CA ILE A 122 -0.18 8.43 0.96
C ILE A 122 -1.04 7.16 0.91
N SER A 123 -0.40 5.98 0.78
CA SER A 123 -1.09 4.68 0.84
C SER A 123 -1.83 4.49 2.17
N VAL A 124 -1.18 4.88 3.27
CA VAL A 124 -1.73 4.82 4.63
C VAL A 124 -2.93 5.76 4.75
N ALA A 125 -2.79 7.01 4.31
CA ALA A 125 -3.84 8.04 4.37
C ALA A 125 -5.09 7.65 3.56
N ILE A 126 -4.89 7.08 2.36
CA ILE A 126 -5.98 6.60 1.50
C ILE A 126 -6.71 5.41 2.13
N ARG A 127 -5.99 4.51 2.83
CA ARG A 127 -6.64 3.39 3.52
C ARG A 127 -7.41 3.84 4.76
N THR A 128 -6.90 4.81 5.51
CA THR A 128 -7.61 5.38 6.67
C THR A 128 -8.88 6.12 6.28
N SER A 129 -8.90 6.84 5.14
CA SER A 129 -10.11 7.53 4.67
C SER A 129 -11.21 6.58 4.20
N ARG A 130 -10.88 5.30 3.93
CA ARG A 130 -11.84 4.24 3.59
C ARG A 130 -12.43 3.51 4.79
N GLN A 131 -11.90 3.68 6.00
CA GLN A 131 -12.52 3.10 7.19
C GLN A 131 -13.80 3.88 7.52
N PRO A 132 -14.99 3.25 7.48
CA PRO A 132 -16.15 3.86 8.08
C PRO A 132 -15.86 3.99 9.58
N ALA A 133 -16.15 5.17 10.15
CA ALA A 133 -16.08 5.43 11.58
C ALA A 133 -16.97 4.44 12.35
N PHE A 134 -16.45 3.26 12.66
CA PHE A 134 -17.17 2.21 13.41
C PHE A 134 -17.06 2.41 14.93
N VAL A 135 -16.56 3.57 15.40
CA VAL A 135 -16.22 3.82 16.81
C VAL A 135 -17.07 4.92 17.46
N SER A 136 -18.12 5.47 16.80
CA SER A 136 -18.97 6.51 17.44
C SER A 136 -20.36 6.04 17.91
N HIS A 137 -20.66 4.73 17.93
CA HIS A 137 -22.01 4.25 18.28
C HIS A 137 -22.06 3.11 19.32
N SER A 138 -21.00 2.90 20.09
CA SER A 138 -20.98 1.93 21.21
C SER A 138 -20.66 2.59 22.55
N LEU A 139 -21.36 3.69 22.86
CA LEU A 139 -21.49 4.24 24.21
C LEU A 139 -22.97 4.57 24.43
N PHE A 140 -23.74 3.52 24.68
CA PHE A 140 -24.93 3.54 25.53
C PHE A 140 -24.70 2.54 26.65
#